data_AF-A0A7Y2AI80-F1
#
_entry.id   AF-A0A7Y2AI80-F1
#
_cell.length_a   1.000
_cell.length_b   1.000
_cell.length_c   1.000
_cell.angle_alpha   90.00
_cell.angle_beta   90.00
_cell.angle_gamma   90.00
#
_symmetry.space_group_name_H-M   'P 1'
#
loop_
_entity.id
_entity.type
_entity.pdbx_description
1 polymer ?
#
loop_
_entity_poly.entity_id
_entity_poly.type
_entity_poly.pdbx_seq_one_letter_code
_entity_poly.pdbx_strand_id
1 'polypeptide(L)'
;MRRVLHAPGAPVLELEASHGVVASGGLVSQWTDQSANFNHLLAAGSERPAVGTAKTPTGENAVSFDGVDDRLMRSLSDGIAGLPDGNSDRTMFFVAQFHYADGWGGAAYGAGAPNNAFGLGVVASGANEG
;
A
#
# COMPACT_ATOMS: atom_id res chain seq x y z
N MET A 1 2.11 28.29 16.17
CA MET A 1 3.29 27.49 15.76
C MET A 1 3.06 26.07 16.26
N ARG A 2 2.76 25.11 15.38
CA ARG A 2 2.49 23.71 15.77
C ARG A 2 3.82 22.98 15.82
N ARG A 3 4.26 22.61 17.01
CA ARG A 3 5.47 21.82 17.23
C ARG A 3 5.19 20.41 16.69
N VAL A 4 5.79 20.05 15.56
CA VAL A 4 5.82 18.65 15.10
C VAL A 4 6.91 17.96 15.92
N LEU A 5 6.50 17.29 16.99
CA LEU A 5 7.34 16.32 17.69
C LEU A 5 7.43 15.09 16.80
N HIS A 6 8.59 14.83 16.19
CA HIS A 6 8.86 13.50 15.65
C HIS A 6 9.11 12.57 16.84
N ALA A 7 8.17 11.68 17.13
CA ALA A 7 8.36 10.62 18.10
C ALA A 7 9.34 9.57 17.53
N PRO A 8 10.22 8.97 18.34
CA PRO A 8 10.95 7.77 17.94
C PRO A 8 9.93 6.69 17.51
N GLY A 9 10.08 6.14 16.30
CA GLY A 9 9.14 5.18 15.72
C GLY A 9 8.17 5.72 14.66
N ALA A 10 8.44 6.88 14.05
CA ALA A 10 7.67 7.35 12.90
C ALA A 10 7.76 6.36 11.72
N PRO A 11 6.64 6.10 11.00
CA PRO A 11 6.64 5.15 9.88
C PRO A 11 7.50 5.64 8.73
N VAL A 12 8.05 4.70 7.96
CA VAL A 12 8.77 5.00 6.71
C VAL A 12 7.81 5.30 5.55
N LEU A 13 6.64 4.67 5.60
CA LEU A 13 5.55 4.83 4.67
C LEU A 13 4.23 4.75 5.45
N GLU A 14 3.39 5.75 5.29
CA GLU A 14 2.07 5.84 5.91
C GLU A 14 1.03 6.22 4.87
N LEU A 15 0.13 5.27 4.55
CA LEU A 15 -0.89 5.43 3.52
C LEU A 15 -2.26 5.12 4.12
N GLU A 16 -3.04 6.18 4.39
CA GLU A 16 -4.38 6.08 4.94
C GLU A 16 -5.41 6.39 3.85
N ALA A 17 -6.43 5.55 3.64
CA ALA A 17 -7.39 5.78 2.54
C ALA A 17 -8.30 7.00 2.80
N SER A 18 -8.46 7.38 4.08
CA SER A 18 -9.24 8.53 4.50
C SER A 18 -8.51 9.87 4.27
N HIS A 19 -7.19 9.85 4.03
CA HIS A 19 -6.35 11.05 3.95
C HIS A 19 -5.25 10.90 2.90
N GLY A 20 -5.04 11.92 2.06
CA GLY A 20 -3.94 11.91 1.08
C GLY A 20 -4.20 11.15 -0.21
N VAL A 21 -5.39 10.57 -0.39
CA VAL A 21 -5.85 10.06 -1.69
C VAL A 21 -6.21 11.23 -2.60
N VAL A 22 -5.54 11.30 -3.76
CA VAL A 22 -5.82 12.27 -4.82
C VAL A 22 -6.51 11.53 -5.96
N ALA A 23 -7.74 11.93 -6.26
CA ALA A 23 -8.56 11.30 -7.29
C ALA A 23 -9.31 12.33 -8.13
N SER A 24 -9.59 11.97 -9.38
CA SER A 24 -10.46 12.72 -10.29
C SER A 24 -11.42 11.76 -10.97
N GLY A 25 -12.72 12.09 -10.95
CA GLY A 25 -13.77 11.18 -11.45
C GLY A 25 -13.85 9.84 -10.71
N GLY A 26 -13.38 9.78 -9.46
CA GLY A 26 -13.33 8.55 -8.66
C GLY A 26 -12.09 7.67 -8.88
N LEU A 27 -11.24 7.99 -9.86
CA LEU A 27 -10.00 7.25 -10.12
C LEU A 27 -8.80 7.91 -9.44
N VAL A 28 -8.07 7.13 -8.64
CA VAL A 28 -6.93 7.57 -7.83
C VAL A 28 -5.69 7.74 -8.70
N SER A 29 -5.14 8.95 -8.76
CA SER A 29 -3.87 9.23 -9.44
C SER A 29 -2.67 9.26 -8.49
N GLN A 30 -2.91 9.47 -7.20
CA GLN A 30 -1.85 9.48 -6.19
C GLN A 30 -2.39 9.07 -4.82
N TRP A 31 -1.57 8.35 -4.07
CA TRP A 31 -1.74 8.16 -2.63
C TRP A 31 -0.54 8.78 -1.91
N THR A 32 -0.80 9.88 -1.23
CA THR A 32 0.20 10.70 -0.58
C THR A 32 0.65 10.03 0.72
N ASP A 33 1.89 9.57 0.74
CA ASP A 33 2.60 9.21 1.98
C ASP A 33 2.54 10.34 3.01
N GLN A 34 2.04 10.03 4.19
CA GLN A 34 1.88 10.95 5.32
C GLN A 34 3.07 10.95 6.27
N SER A 35 4.06 10.08 6.02
CA SER A 35 5.34 10.13 6.70
C SER A 35 6.17 11.34 6.29
N ALA A 36 7.31 11.53 6.95
CA ALA A 36 8.28 12.55 6.59
C ALA A 36 9.16 12.18 5.37
N ASN A 37 8.97 10.98 4.78
CA ASN A 37 9.83 10.46 3.71
C ASN A 37 9.29 10.72 2.30
N PHE A 38 8.06 11.23 2.16
CA PHE A 38 7.46 11.59 0.88
C PHE A 38 7.45 10.44 -0.15
N ASN A 39 7.25 9.21 0.33
CA ASN A 39 7.18 8.00 -0.49
C ASN A 39 5.81 7.84 -1.19
N HIS A 40 5.33 8.90 -1.84
CA HIS A 40 4.03 8.92 -2.49
C HIS A 40 3.93 7.84 -3.58
N LEU A 41 2.76 7.20 -3.68
CA LEU A 41 2.45 6.28 -4.76
C LEU A 41 1.70 7.01 -5.86
N LEU A 42 2.02 6.71 -7.11
CA LEU A 42 1.45 7.34 -8.30
C LEU A 42 0.83 6.28 -9.21
N ALA A 43 -0.20 6.68 -9.95
CA ALA A 43 -0.81 5.92 -11.02
C ALA A 43 -1.18 6.84 -12.18
N ALA A 44 -1.16 6.31 -13.40
CA ALA A 44 -1.43 7.05 -14.62
C ALA A 44 -2.28 6.21 -15.58
N GLY A 45 -2.90 6.86 -16.57
CA GLY A 45 -3.73 6.18 -17.56
C GLY A 45 -5.06 5.66 -17.00
N SER A 46 -5.53 4.55 -17.55
CA SER A 46 -6.78 3.88 -17.12
C SER A 46 -6.59 2.85 -16.01
N GLU A 47 -5.36 2.37 -15.80
CA GLU A 47 -4.95 1.33 -14.84
C GLU A 47 -4.86 1.89 -13.41
N ARG A 48 -5.96 2.48 -12.92
CA ARG A 48 -6.00 3.27 -11.68
C ARG A 48 -7.09 2.77 -10.75
N PRO A 49 -6.77 2.49 -9.47
CA PRO A 49 -7.77 2.05 -8.53
C PRO A 49 -8.83 3.14 -8.30
N ALA A 50 -10.03 2.71 -7.92
CA ALA A 50 -11.14 3.60 -7.61
C ALA A 50 -11.17 3.96 -6.12
N VAL A 51 -11.75 5.10 -5.76
CA VAL A 51 -12.04 5.47 -4.37
C VAL A 51 -13.53 5.73 -4.18
N GLY A 52 -14.09 5.23 -3.06
CA GLY A 52 -15.48 5.45 -2.67
C GLY A 52 -16.51 4.49 -3.28
N THR A 53 -16.09 3.62 -4.19
CA THR A 53 -16.89 2.47 -4.68
C THR A 53 -16.96 1.36 -3.63
N ALA A 54 -15.88 1.18 -2.86
CA ALA A 54 -15.81 0.30 -1.71
C ALA A 54 -15.79 1.09 -0.40
N LYS A 55 -16.27 0.45 0.68
CA LYS A 55 -16.30 1.01 2.02
C LYS A 55 -15.53 0.13 2.99
N THR A 56 -14.84 0.75 3.94
CA THR A 56 -14.27 0.03 5.08
C THR A 56 -15.40 -0.54 5.97
N PRO A 57 -15.10 -1.48 6.89
CA PRO A 57 -16.10 -1.96 7.86
C PRO A 57 -16.74 -0.86 8.72
N THR A 58 -16.07 0.29 8.87
CA THR A 58 -16.59 1.46 9.58
C THR A 58 -17.39 2.43 8.69
N GLY A 59 -17.54 2.12 7.40
CA GLY A 59 -18.29 2.94 6.43
C GLY A 59 -17.48 4.03 5.73
N GLU A 60 -16.16 4.11 5.97
CA GLU A 60 -15.29 5.10 5.33
C GLU A 60 -14.96 4.71 3.89
N ASN A 61 -14.54 5.66 3.05
CA ASN A 61 -14.08 5.36 1.70
C ASN A 61 -12.83 4.47 1.73
N ALA A 62 -12.80 3.43 0.91
CA ALA A 62 -11.61 2.62 0.66
C ALA A 62 -11.08 2.87 -0.77
N VAL A 63 -9.79 2.62 -0.95
CA VAL A 63 -9.18 2.46 -2.29
C VAL A 63 -9.43 1.03 -2.74
N SER A 64 -10.07 0.85 -3.88
CA SER A 64 -10.49 -0.44 -4.44
C SER A 64 -9.69 -0.73 -5.69
N PHE A 65 -9.08 -1.92 -5.72
CA PHE A 65 -8.41 -2.49 -6.89
C PHE A 65 -9.35 -3.53 -7.51
N ASP A 66 -9.52 -3.50 -8.82
CA ASP A 66 -10.49 -4.35 -9.52
C ASP A 66 -9.99 -5.78 -9.82
N GLY A 67 -8.69 -6.03 -9.62
CA GLY A 67 -8.05 -7.32 -9.85
C GLY A 67 -7.58 -7.56 -11.29
N VAL A 68 -7.70 -6.57 -12.19
CA VAL A 68 -7.31 -6.69 -13.59
C VAL A 68 -5.96 -6.01 -13.86
N ASP A 69 -5.87 -4.68 -13.68
CA ASP A 69 -4.68 -3.91 -14.05
C ASP A 69 -4.33 -2.75 -13.10
N ASP A 70 -5.19 -2.46 -12.13
CA ASP A 70 -5.01 -1.36 -11.18
C ASP A 70 -3.68 -1.43 -10.42
N ARG A 71 -2.94 -0.31 -10.40
CA ARG A 71 -1.67 -0.21 -9.66
C ARG A 71 -1.40 1.19 -9.14
N LEU A 72 -0.81 1.24 -7.96
CA LEU A 72 -0.18 2.43 -7.38
C LEU A 72 1.26 2.07 -7.06
N MET A 73 2.21 2.83 -7.62
CA MET A 73 3.62 2.53 -7.45
C MET A 73 4.45 3.78 -7.21
N ARG A 74 5.55 3.64 -6.47
CA ARG A 74 6.57 4.67 -6.42
C ARG A 74 7.53 4.45 -7.58
N SER A 75 7.43 5.28 -8.62
CA SER A 75 8.24 5.17 -9.85
C SER A 75 9.33 6.24 -9.93
N LEU A 76 10.23 6.27 -8.94
CA LEU A 76 11.44 7.09 -9.02
C LEU A 76 12.68 6.18 -8.99
N SER A 77 13.74 6.62 -9.67
CA SER A 77 14.99 5.86 -9.83
C SER A 77 15.82 5.72 -8.56
N ASP A 78 15.47 6.46 -7.50
CA ASP A 78 16.17 6.48 -6.22
C ASP A 78 15.66 5.43 -5.21
N GLY A 79 14.58 4.71 -5.53
CA GLY A 79 13.96 3.74 -4.62
C GLY A 79 13.23 4.41 -3.44
N ILE A 80 12.58 3.62 -2.59
CA ILE A 80 11.80 4.14 -1.45
C ILE A 80 12.77 4.70 -0.40
N ALA A 81 12.55 5.95 0.01
CA ALA A 81 13.40 6.63 0.99
C ALA A 81 13.18 6.08 2.40
N GLY A 82 14.26 5.82 3.13
CA GLY A 82 14.23 5.45 4.55
C GLY A 82 13.82 4.02 4.85
N LEU A 83 13.70 3.13 3.85
CA LEU A 83 13.41 1.71 4.10
C LEU A 83 14.53 1.04 4.91
N PRO A 84 14.20 0.28 5.96
CA PRO A 84 15.17 -0.56 6.64
C PRO A 84 15.77 -1.60 5.70
N ASP A 85 17.09 -1.67 5.67
CA ASP A 85 17.88 -2.55 4.81
C ASP A 85 18.47 -3.74 5.57
N GLY A 86 19.03 -4.68 4.81
CA GLY A 86 19.73 -5.86 5.35
C GLY A 86 18.89 -6.60 6.40
N ASN A 87 19.44 -6.72 7.62
CA ASN A 87 18.80 -7.39 8.76
C ASN A 87 18.11 -6.42 9.75
N SER A 88 18.14 -5.11 9.52
CA SER A 88 17.66 -4.05 10.44
C SER A 88 16.15 -4.15 10.71
N ASP A 89 15.68 -4.25 11.95
CA ASP A 89 14.25 -4.49 12.29
C ASP A 89 13.21 -3.70 11.45
N ARG A 90 12.12 -4.39 11.08
CA ARG A 90 10.97 -3.82 10.34
C ARG A 90 9.67 -4.21 11.02
N THR A 91 8.69 -3.31 10.98
CA THR A 91 7.29 -3.60 11.36
C THR A 91 6.39 -3.15 10.22
N MET A 92 5.42 -3.98 9.87
CA MET A 92 4.42 -3.67 8.86
C MET A 92 3.02 -3.80 9.44
N PHE A 93 2.16 -2.85 9.09
CA PHE A 93 0.74 -2.92 9.34
C PHE A 93 0.02 -2.71 8.01
N PHE A 94 -0.87 -3.65 7.68
CA PHE A 94 -1.59 -3.65 6.41
C PHE A 94 -3.02 -4.12 6.67
N VAL A 95 -3.98 -3.32 6.21
CA VAL A 95 -5.40 -3.63 6.31
C VAL A 95 -5.97 -3.62 4.90
N ALA A 96 -6.41 -4.78 4.45
CA ALA A 96 -7.10 -4.91 3.18
C ALA A 96 -8.21 -5.95 3.29
N GLN A 97 -9.20 -5.79 2.42
CA GLN A 97 -10.22 -6.79 2.19
C GLN A 97 -9.97 -7.40 0.80
N PHE A 98 -9.72 -8.71 0.77
CA PHE A 98 -9.57 -9.45 -0.47
C PHE A 98 -10.93 -10.01 -0.87
N HIS A 99 -11.47 -9.55 -2.00
CA HIS A 99 -12.67 -10.10 -2.61
C HIS A 99 -12.26 -11.10 -3.68
N TYR A 100 -12.81 -12.32 -3.63
CA TYR A 100 -12.60 -13.33 -4.66
C TYR A 100 -11.12 -13.51 -5.01
N ALA A 101 -10.31 -14.03 -4.07
CA ALA A 101 -8.89 -14.25 -4.31
C ALA A 101 -8.65 -15.39 -5.33
N ASP A 102 -9.18 -15.29 -6.55
CA ASP A 102 -8.95 -16.23 -7.66
C ASP A 102 -7.49 -16.21 -8.17
N GLY A 103 -6.69 -15.26 -7.68
CA GLY A 103 -5.24 -15.17 -7.84
C GLY A 103 -4.47 -15.03 -6.52
N TRP A 104 -3.24 -14.50 -6.64
CA TRP A 104 -2.33 -14.25 -5.53
C TRP A 104 -2.60 -12.86 -4.97
N GLY A 105 -2.94 -12.78 -3.69
CA GLY A 105 -3.07 -11.51 -2.97
C GLY A 105 -2.20 -11.52 -1.72
N GLY A 106 -1.95 -10.34 -1.13
CA GLY A 106 -1.20 -10.25 0.11
C GLY A 106 -0.40 -8.98 0.25
N ALA A 107 0.49 -8.99 1.25
CA ALA A 107 1.49 -7.97 1.46
C ALA A 107 2.87 -8.64 1.61
N ALA A 108 3.88 -8.12 0.92
CA ALA A 108 5.24 -8.62 0.98
C ALA A 108 6.23 -7.47 1.17
N TYR A 109 7.37 -7.77 1.79
CA TYR A 109 8.48 -6.85 1.98
C TYR A 109 9.80 -7.53 1.65
N GLY A 110 10.60 -6.84 0.85
CA GLY A 110 11.91 -7.30 0.41
C GLY A 110 12.19 -6.92 -1.04
N ALA A 111 13.20 -7.55 -1.63
CA ALA A 111 13.54 -7.34 -3.03
C ALA A 111 12.73 -8.29 -3.93
N GLY A 112 12.44 -7.83 -5.15
CA GLY A 112 11.81 -8.63 -6.22
C GLY A 112 12.73 -9.70 -6.81
N ALA A 113 13.28 -10.57 -5.96
CA ALA A 113 14.15 -11.67 -6.33
C ALA A 113 13.84 -12.91 -5.47
N PRO A 114 14.11 -14.14 -5.97
CA PRO A 114 13.89 -15.36 -5.19
C PRO A 114 14.59 -15.31 -3.84
N ASN A 115 13.87 -15.71 -2.78
CA ASN A 115 14.34 -15.77 -1.39
C ASN A 115 14.75 -14.43 -0.75
N ASN A 116 14.39 -13.29 -1.35
CA ASN A 116 14.72 -11.96 -0.83
C ASN A 116 13.52 -11.18 -0.28
N ALA A 117 12.37 -11.83 -0.05
CA ALA A 117 11.18 -11.21 0.53
C ALA A 117 10.46 -12.16 1.48
N PHE A 118 9.76 -11.58 2.47
CA PHE A 118 8.79 -12.26 3.30
C PHE A 118 7.42 -11.61 3.12
N GLY A 119 6.34 -12.34 3.38
CA GLY A 119 5.00 -11.78 3.21
C GLY A 119 3.89 -12.63 3.80
N LEU A 120 2.71 -12.02 3.86
CA LEU A 120 1.45 -12.66 4.20
C LEU A 120 0.64 -12.76 2.91
N GLY A 121 0.23 -13.96 2.54
CA GLY A 121 -0.45 -14.24 1.28
C GLY A 121 -1.87 -14.78 1.47
N VAL A 122 -2.71 -14.58 0.45
CA VAL A 122 -3.98 -15.27 0.25
C VAL A 122 -3.99 -15.90 -1.14
N VAL A 123 -4.55 -17.10 -1.22
CA VAL A 123 -4.78 -17.84 -2.48
C VAL A 123 -6.20 -18.40 -2.49
N ALA A 124 -6.73 -18.63 -3.69
CA ALA A 124 -8.13 -19.01 -3.97
C ALA A 124 -8.70 -20.16 -3.15
N SER A 125 -7.87 -21.09 -2.70
CA SER A 125 -8.34 -22.32 -2.06
C SER A 125 -8.51 -22.24 -0.54
N GLY A 126 -8.15 -21.13 0.11
CA GLY A 126 -7.94 -21.12 1.57
C GLY A 126 -6.73 -22.00 1.90
N ALA A 127 -5.65 -21.42 2.39
CA ALA A 127 -4.42 -22.17 2.57
C ALA A 127 -4.59 -23.29 3.61
N ASN A 128 -4.45 -24.55 3.18
CA ASN A 128 -3.78 -25.54 4.01
C ASN A 128 -2.30 -25.18 3.93
N GLU A 129 -1.72 -24.68 5.02
CA GLU A 129 -0.28 -24.51 5.11
C GLU A 129 0.40 -25.89 5.12
N GLY A 130 1.48 -26.04 4.38
CA GLY A 130 2.35 -27.22 4.37
C GLY A 130 3.57 -27.01 5.27
#